data_AF-A0A060BYM6-F1
#
_entry.id   AF-A0A060BYM6-F1
#
_cell.length_a   1.000
_cell.length_b   1.000
_cell.length_c   1.000
_cell.angle_alpha   90.00
_cell.angle_beta   90.00
_cell.angle_gamma   90.00
#
_symmetry.space_group_name_H-M   'P 1'
#
loop_
_entity.id
_entity.type
_entity.pdbx_description
1 polymer ?
#
loop_
_entity_poly.entity_id
_entity_poly.type
_entity_poly.pdbx_seq_one_letter_code
_entity_poly.pdbx_strand_id
1 'polypeptide(L)'
;AARCPHPVTRRREPQNGLTVAGKPLRWTHSKKFRRIGETEFVGGVSDGTRGVAVFTMDVDGVKARKGYFFDADAIYGLGNGVSSESPFPVATTVNSCRRNGEIKQGENWVWHDGIGYRGEGMKLETGVR
;
A
#
# COMPACT_ATOMS: atom_id res chain seq x y z
N ALA A 1 -8.66 5.10 -47.49
CA ALA A 1 -9.47 3.86 -47.56
C ALA A 1 -8.49 2.72 -47.80
N ALA A 2 -8.46 1.61 -47.06
CA ALA A 2 -9.55 0.79 -46.58
C ALA A 2 -9.24 0.20 -45.18
N ARG A 3 -10.27 0.09 -44.35
CA ARG A 3 -10.29 -0.81 -43.19
C ARG A 3 -10.83 -2.16 -43.67
N CYS A 4 -10.22 -3.25 -43.22
CA CYS A 4 -10.92 -4.51 -42.99
C CYS A 4 -10.35 -5.23 -41.76
N PRO A 5 -11.19 -5.96 -41.00
CA PRO A 5 -11.02 -6.20 -39.57
C PRO A 5 -10.44 -7.59 -39.32
N HIS A 6 -9.41 -7.69 -38.48
CA HIS A 6 -9.03 -8.98 -37.92
C HIS A 6 -9.64 -9.10 -36.52
N PRO A 7 -10.44 -10.13 -36.22
CA PRO A 7 -10.90 -10.38 -34.87
C PRO A 7 -9.67 -10.67 -34.01
N VAL A 8 -9.43 -9.85 -32.99
CA VAL A 8 -8.45 -10.17 -31.95
C VAL A 8 -9.03 -11.37 -31.19
N THR A 9 -8.79 -12.57 -31.70
CA THR A 9 -8.99 -13.80 -30.95
C THR A 9 -8.07 -13.68 -29.74
N ARG A 10 -8.69 -13.55 -28.57
CA ARG A 10 -8.02 -13.49 -27.27
C ARG A 10 -7.37 -14.85 -27.05
N ARG A 11 -6.19 -15.09 -27.64
CA ARG A 11 -5.35 -16.25 -27.31
C ARG A 11 -5.08 -16.14 -25.81
N ARG A 12 -5.73 -16.99 -25.02
CA ARG A 12 -5.35 -17.23 -23.63
C ARG A 12 -3.92 -17.74 -23.68
N GLU A 13 -2.97 -16.91 -23.24
CA GLU A 13 -1.65 -17.39 -22.83
C GLU A 13 -1.85 -18.55 -21.85
N PRO A 14 -0.98 -19.58 -21.87
CA PRO A 14 -1.11 -20.70 -20.95
C PRO A 14 -1.12 -20.16 -19.52
N GLN A 15 -2.14 -20.50 -18.74
CA GLN A 15 -2.12 -20.32 -17.29
C GLN A 15 -0.99 -21.21 -16.77
N ASN A 16 0.19 -20.63 -16.55
CA ASN A 16 1.25 -21.30 -15.80
C ASN A 16 0.61 -21.77 -14.49
N GLY A 17 0.64 -23.09 -14.25
CA GLY A 17 -0.11 -23.83 -13.22
C GLY A 17 0.18 -23.44 -11.76
N LEU A 18 0.04 -22.16 -11.45
CA LEU A 18 0.10 -21.60 -10.12
C LEU A 18 -1.16 -22.03 -9.38
N THR A 19 -0.98 -22.92 -8.42
CA THR A 19 -2.03 -23.37 -7.50
C THR A 19 -1.69 -22.87 -6.10
N VAL A 20 -2.72 -22.51 -5.34
CA VAL A 20 -2.61 -22.33 -3.89
C VAL A 20 -3.52 -23.37 -3.26
N ALA A 21 -2.97 -24.19 -2.37
CA ALA A 21 -3.65 -25.35 -1.78
C ALA A 21 -4.31 -26.27 -2.83
N GLY A 22 -3.60 -26.52 -3.95
CA GLY A 22 -4.05 -27.45 -5.00
C GLY A 22 -5.19 -26.95 -5.89
N LYS A 23 -5.68 -25.72 -5.71
CA LYS A 23 -6.72 -25.13 -6.56
C LYS A 23 -6.13 -24.09 -7.52
N PRO A 24 -6.56 -24.06 -8.80
CA PRO A 24 -6.16 -23.01 -9.73
C PRO A 24 -6.73 -21.67 -9.24
N LEU A 25 -5.89 -20.64 -9.27
CA LEU A 25 -6.27 -19.30 -8.83
C LEU A 25 -7.40 -18.76 -9.73
N ARG A 26 -8.56 -18.44 -9.12
CA ARG A 26 -9.74 -17.90 -9.82
C ARG A 26 -9.43 -16.55 -10.48
N TRP A 27 -8.58 -15.75 -9.86
CA TRP A 27 -8.07 -14.48 -10.36
C TRP A 27 -6.61 -14.32 -9.97
N THR A 28 -5.75 -14.06 -10.94
CA THR A 28 -4.41 -13.53 -10.70
C THR A 28 -4.33 -12.19 -11.38
N HIS A 29 -3.83 -11.17 -10.69
CA HIS A 29 -3.22 -10.04 -11.37
C HIS A 29 -2.17 -10.62 -12.32
N SER A 30 -2.44 -10.51 -13.63
CA SER A 30 -1.59 -11.09 -14.66
C SER A 30 -0.14 -10.60 -14.50
N LYS A 31 0.85 -11.30 -15.06
CA LYS A 31 2.24 -10.83 -15.04
C LYS A 31 2.39 -9.38 -15.52
N LYS A 32 1.53 -8.94 -16.46
CA LYS A 32 1.46 -7.54 -16.95
C LYS A 32 1.11 -6.51 -15.87
N PHE A 33 0.53 -6.92 -14.75
CA PHE A 33 0.14 -6.04 -13.65
C PHE A 33 1.19 -6.00 -12.53
N ARG A 34 2.28 -6.78 -12.63
CA ARG A 34 3.42 -6.72 -11.70
C ARG A 34 4.40 -5.68 -12.22
N ARG A 35 4.14 -4.42 -11.90
CA ARG A 35 5.05 -3.32 -12.25
C ARG A 35 6.25 -3.35 -11.33
N ILE A 36 7.45 -3.25 -11.90
CA ILE A 36 8.69 -3.10 -11.13
C ILE A 36 8.73 -1.65 -10.63
N GLY A 37 9.21 -1.43 -9.42
CA GLY A 37 9.42 -0.08 -8.90
C GLY A 37 10.44 0.65 -9.78
N GLU A 38 10.13 1.86 -10.20
CA GLU A 38 10.97 2.68 -11.09
C GLU A 38 11.90 3.63 -10.30
N THR A 39 11.80 3.64 -8.97
CA THR A 39 12.53 4.56 -8.09
C THR A 39 13.82 3.96 -7.55
N GLU A 40 14.90 4.75 -7.56
CA GLU A 40 16.23 4.29 -7.14
C GLU A 40 16.46 4.35 -5.63
N PHE A 41 15.84 5.33 -4.95
CA PHE A 41 16.04 5.54 -3.51
C PHE A 41 15.02 4.75 -2.68
N VAL A 42 15.34 3.47 -2.48
CA VAL A 42 14.59 2.52 -1.66
C VAL A 42 15.58 1.65 -0.89
N GLY A 43 15.38 1.47 0.41
CA GLY A 43 16.28 0.65 1.21
C GLY A 43 16.08 0.82 2.71
N GLY A 44 17.07 0.39 3.49
CA GLY A 44 17.06 0.56 4.92
C GLY A 44 18.39 0.21 5.57
N VAL A 45 18.52 0.59 6.84
CA VAL A 45 19.66 0.27 7.71
C VAL A 45 19.11 -0.33 9.01
N SER A 46 19.85 -1.28 9.59
CA SER A 46 19.50 -1.87 10.87
C SER A 46 20.75 -2.26 11.64
N ASP A 47 20.68 -2.17 12.97
CA ASP A 47 21.68 -2.71 13.89
C ASP A 47 21.25 -4.09 14.46
N GLY A 48 20.17 -4.67 13.93
CA GLY A 48 19.56 -5.92 14.38
C GLY A 48 18.49 -5.76 15.47
N THR A 49 18.38 -4.58 16.10
CA THR A 49 17.36 -4.28 17.13
C THR A 49 16.46 -3.12 16.71
N ARG A 50 17.05 -2.06 16.18
CA ARG A 50 16.40 -0.88 15.60
C ARG A 50 16.69 -0.83 14.11
N GLY A 51 15.92 -0.01 13.41
CA GLY A 51 16.17 0.17 11.99
C GLY A 51 15.43 1.35 11.40
N VAL A 52 15.82 1.68 10.18
CA VAL A 52 15.16 2.70 9.37
C VAL A 52 14.94 2.12 7.99
N ALA A 53 13.74 2.29 7.45
CA ALA A 53 13.40 1.96 6.08
C ALA A 53 12.90 3.21 5.36
N VAL A 54 13.31 3.37 4.10
CA VAL A 54 12.92 4.48 3.24
C VAL A 54 12.39 3.96 1.92
N PHE A 55 11.35 4.62 1.42
CA PHE A 55 10.71 4.30 0.15
C PHE A 55 10.32 5.58 -0.59
N THR A 56 10.94 5.79 -1.75
CA THR A 56 10.50 6.80 -2.71
C THR A 56 9.42 6.16 -3.57
N MET A 57 8.19 6.65 -3.46
CA MET A 57 7.04 6.19 -4.21
C MET A 57 6.85 7.05 -5.45
N ASP A 58 6.69 6.39 -6.59
CA ASP A 58 6.13 6.95 -7.83
C ASP A 58 5.26 5.86 -8.46
N VAL A 59 3.95 5.91 -8.18
CA VAL A 59 3.00 4.90 -8.64
C VAL A 59 1.73 5.60 -9.10
N ASP A 60 1.33 5.34 -10.35
CA ASP A 60 0.09 5.84 -10.95
C ASP A 60 -0.09 7.37 -10.79
N GLY A 61 1.00 8.13 -10.92
CA GLY A 61 1.02 9.60 -10.82
C GLY A 61 1.02 10.13 -9.38
N VAL A 62 1.02 9.26 -8.37
CA VAL A 62 1.18 9.62 -6.96
C VAL A 62 2.64 9.47 -6.56
N LYS A 63 3.24 10.59 -6.15
CA LYS A 63 4.62 10.68 -5.69
C LYS A 63 4.66 11.01 -4.21
N ALA A 64 5.53 10.34 -3.46
CA ALA A 64 5.75 10.61 -2.04
C ALA A 64 7.09 10.01 -1.61
N ARG A 65 7.71 10.55 -0.56
CA ARG A 65 8.79 9.84 0.14
C ARG A 65 8.28 9.43 1.51
N LYS A 66 8.41 8.15 1.82
CA LYS A 66 7.98 7.53 3.07
C LYS A 66 9.21 7.04 3.83
N GLY A 67 9.28 7.36 5.11
CA GLY A 67 10.31 6.89 6.04
C GLY A 67 9.66 6.21 7.23
N TYR A 68 10.24 5.09 7.65
CA TYR A 68 9.79 4.30 8.79
C TYR A 68 10.98 4.08 9.72
N PHE A 69 10.87 4.58 10.95
CA PHE A 69 11.89 4.41 11.98
C PHE A 69 11.34 3.44 13.02
N PHE A 70 12.00 2.31 13.16
CA PHE A 70 11.64 1.22 14.05
C PHE A 70 12.45 1.35 15.33
N ASP A 71 11.76 1.59 16.43
CA ASP A 71 12.30 1.56 17.79
C ASP A 71 11.72 0.36 18.57
N ALA A 72 12.08 0.25 19.84
CA ALA A 72 11.71 -0.89 20.68
C ALA A 72 10.19 -1.04 20.91
N ASP A 73 9.47 0.07 21.03
CA ASP A 73 8.05 0.12 21.42
C ASP A 73 7.18 0.92 20.43
N ALA A 74 7.79 1.51 19.40
CA ALA A 74 7.10 2.37 18.46
C ALA A 74 7.68 2.29 17.04
N ILE A 75 6.81 2.60 16.08
CA ILE A 75 7.20 2.82 14.68
C ILE A 75 6.82 4.25 14.33
N TYR A 76 7.80 5.05 13.94
CA TYR A 76 7.59 6.42 13.48
C TYR A 76 7.46 6.43 11.96
N GLY A 77 6.24 6.67 11.47
CA GLY A 77 5.95 6.84 10.05
C GLY A 77 6.01 8.31 9.66
N LEU A 78 6.95 8.68 8.78
CA LEU A 78 7.09 10.01 8.22
C LEU A 78 6.77 9.98 6.72
N GLY A 79 6.05 10.99 6.25
CA GLY A 79 5.76 11.19 4.83
C GLY A 79 6.05 12.63 4.44
N ASN A 80 6.73 12.84 3.31
CA ASN A 80 6.89 14.17 2.75
C ASN A 80 6.80 14.17 1.22
N GLY A 81 6.70 15.37 0.64
CA GLY A 81 6.65 15.54 -0.82
C GLY A 81 5.50 14.78 -1.48
N VAL A 82 4.35 14.70 -0.81
CA VAL A 82 3.17 14.03 -1.35
C VAL A 82 2.58 14.91 -2.45
N SER A 83 2.55 14.39 -3.68
CA SER A 83 1.94 15.04 -4.83
C SER A 83 1.22 14.02 -5.70
N SER A 84 0.21 14.46 -6.44
CA SER A 84 -0.58 13.60 -7.31
C SER A 84 -0.96 14.33 -8.58
N GLU A 85 -0.90 13.61 -9.71
CA GLU A 85 -1.46 14.07 -10.99
C GLU A 85 -2.96 13.75 -11.10
N SER A 86 -3.50 12.95 -10.17
CA SER A 86 -4.91 12.57 -10.12
C SER A 86 -5.79 13.70 -9.59
N PRO A 87 -7.02 13.88 -10.11
CA PRO A 87 -7.98 14.85 -9.57
C PRO A 87 -8.60 14.41 -8.23
N PHE A 88 -8.33 13.18 -7.77
CA PHE A 88 -8.88 12.63 -6.53
C PHE A 88 -7.97 12.92 -5.33
N PRO A 89 -8.55 13.05 -4.12
CA PRO A 89 -7.76 13.26 -2.91
C PRO A 89 -6.83 12.08 -2.64
N VAL A 90 -5.62 12.38 -2.21
CA VAL A 90 -4.64 11.38 -1.75
C VAL A 90 -4.63 11.34 -0.23
N ALA A 91 -4.70 10.12 0.31
CA ALA A 91 -4.60 9.87 1.74
C ALA A 91 -3.47 8.89 2.03
N THR A 92 -2.82 9.04 3.19
CA THR A 92 -1.93 8.02 3.75
C THR A 92 -2.70 7.30 4.86
N THR A 93 -3.03 6.04 4.63
CA THR A 93 -3.70 5.21 5.63
C THR A 93 -2.67 4.74 6.66
N VAL A 94 -2.92 5.04 7.94
CA VAL A 94 -2.09 4.58 9.06
C VAL A 94 -2.39 3.11 9.38
N ASN A 95 -3.66 2.75 9.50
CA ASN A 95 -4.10 1.36 9.67
C ASN A 95 -5.50 1.14 9.08
N SER A 96 -5.77 -0.07 8.61
CA SER A 96 -7.10 -0.56 8.24
C SER A 96 -7.27 -1.98 8.77
N CYS A 97 -8.02 -2.11 9.86
CA CYS A 97 -8.18 -3.37 10.60
C CYS A 97 -9.66 -3.67 10.89
N ARG A 98 -9.94 -4.91 11.32
CA ARG A 98 -11.27 -5.28 11.82
C ARG A 98 -11.46 -4.64 13.19
N ARG A 99 -12.65 -4.09 13.43
CA ARG A 99 -12.99 -3.61 14.77
C ARG A 99 -12.97 -4.77 15.77
N ASN A 100 -12.04 -4.70 16.71
CA ASN A 100 -11.93 -5.58 17.86
C ASN A 100 -11.97 -4.73 19.15
N GLY A 101 -13.11 -4.73 19.84
CA GLY A 101 -13.29 -3.96 21.07
C GLY A 101 -13.53 -2.46 20.90
N GLU A 102 -13.29 -1.73 21.98
CA GLU A 102 -13.46 -0.28 22.11
C GLU A 102 -12.38 0.49 21.35
N ILE A 103 -12.74 1.64 20.80
CA ILE A 103 -11.81 2.62 20.24
C ILE A 103 -11.80 3.83 21.18
N LYS A 104 -10.61 4.22 21.64
CA LYS A 104 -10.41 5.39 22.50
C LYS A 104 -9.68 6.47 21.70
N GLN A 105 -9.99 7.74 21.94
CA GLN A 105 -9.35 8.85 21.23
C GLN A 105 -9.23 10.08 22.12
N GLY A 106 -8.25 10.92 21.82
CA GLY A 106 -8.06 12.23 22.43
C GLY A 106 -7.35 13.18 21.47
N GLU A 107 -6.78 14.25 22.00
CA GLU A 107 -6.06 15.23 21.18
C GLU A 107 -4.84 14.57 20.50
N ASN A 108 -4.87 14.48 19.18
CA ASN A 108 -3.80 13.92 18.35
C ASN A 108 -3.43 12.46 18.63
N TRP A 109 -4.35 11.65 19.20
CA TRP A 109 -4.12 10.22 19.36
C TRP A 109 -5.42 9.39 19.26
N VAL A 110 -5.24 8.14 18.82
CA VAL A 110 -6.28 7.10 18.75
C VAL A 110 -5.69 5.80 19.30
N TRP A 111 -6.48 4.99 20.00
CA TRP A 111 -6.08 3.67 20.48
C TRP A 111 -7.12 2.64 20.08
N HIS A 112 -6.66 1.50 19.56
CA HIS A 112 -7.51 0.38 19.18
C HIS A 112 -6.72 -0.93 19.17
N ASP A 113 -7.32 -2.00 19.70
CA ASP A 113 -6.78 -3.38 19.65
C ASP A 113 -5.33 -3.52 20.15
N GLY A 114 -5.00 -2.83 21.26
CA GLY A 114 -3.66 -2.85 21.84
C GLY A 114 -2.63 -1.95 21.15
N ILE A 115 -3.02 -1.22 20.09
CA ILE A 115 -2.13 -0.34 19.33
C ILE A 115 -2.55 1.12 19.53
N GLY A 116 -1.58 1.97 19.91
CA GLY A 116 -1.73 3.42 19.96
C GLY A 116 -1.23 4.07 18.67
N TYR A 117 -1.98 5.04 18.16
CA TYR A 117 -1.63 5.90 17.04
C TYR A 117 -1.55 7.34 17.55
N ARG A 118 -0.50 8.06 17.18
CA ARG A 118 -0.31 9.47 17.57
C ARG A 118 0.10 10.28 16.35
N GLY A 119 -0.53 11.44 16.18
CA GLY A 119 -0.31 12.33 15.04
C GLY A 119 -1.39 13.40 14.92
N GLU A 120 -1.01 14.55 14.38
CA GLU A 120 -1.95 15.64 14.11
C GLU A 120 -2.80 15.34 12.86
N GLY A 121 -4.05 15.79 12.89
CA GLY A 121 -4.95 15.72 11.73
C GLY A 121 -5.37 14.30 11.31
N MET A 122 -5.14 13.28 12.14
CA MET A 122 -5.60 11.92 11.87
C MET A 122 -7.13 11.84 11.86
N LYS A 123 -7.67 11.19 10.82
CA LYS A 123 -9.10 10.93 10.69
C LYS A 123 -9.40 9.46 10.99
N LEU A 124 -10.32 9.22 11.92
CA LEU A 124 -10.83 7.89 12.22
C LEU A 124 -12.14 7.68 11.46
N GLU A 125 -12.19 6.63 10.65
CA GLU A 125 -13.42 6.16 10.03
C GLU A 125 -13.79 4.77 10.58
N THR A 126 -15.05 4.61 10.99
CA THR A 126 -15.57 3.34 11.50
C THR A 126 -16.83 2.96 10.74
N GLY A 127 -17.02 1.68 10.47
CA GLY A 127 -18.20 1.19 9.77
C GLY A 127 -18.37 -0.32 9.92
N VAL A 128 -19.57 -0.80 9.58
CA VAL A 128 -19.81 -2.23 9.38
C VAL A 128 -19.29 -2.60 7.99
N ARG A 129 -18.51 -3.68 7.92
CA ARG A 129 -17.95 -4.19 6.67
C ARG A 129 -18.98 -4.90 5.83
#